data_AF-A0A2V6BQ58-F1
#
_entry.id   AF-A0A2V6BQ58-F1
#
_cell.length_a   1.000
_cell.length_b   1.000
_cell.length_c   1.000
_cell.angle_alpha   90.00
_cell.angle_beta   90.00
_cell.angle_gamma   90.00
#
_symmetry.space_group_name_H-M   'P 1'
#
loop_
_entity.id
_entity.type
_entity.pdbx_description
1 polymer ?
#
loop_
_entity_poly.entity_id
_entity_poly.type
_entity_poly.pdbx_seq_one_letter_code
_entity_poly.pdbx_strand_id
1 'polypeptide(L)'
;MGRREKFAKAGLSAAHETRELLRITQNARFALIIGSSRNVTALSRHVRMANSGFRIYAMAYSARMRFFVLVYLVAAVTSLHAETPFDFASTPGKLPKQLRPTEYAIWFKPDLKKLTFSGREIVKLTVEQSTRQIILNA
;
A
#
# COMPACT_ATOMS: atom_id res chain seq x y z
N MET A 1 -59.45 12.92 43.46
CA MET A 1 -58.10 13.21 44.01
C MET A 1 -57.07 12.67 43.03
N GLY A 2 -56.13 13.41 42.45
CA GLY A 2 -55.61 14.72 42.80
C GLY A 2 -54.11 14.74 42.47
N ARG A 3 -53.78 15.10 41.23
CA ARG A 3 -52.57 15.87 40.84
C ARG A 3 -51.16 15.34 41.20
N ARG A 4 -50.96 14.16 41.79
CA ARG A 4 -49.60 13.71 42.21
C ARG A 4 -48.94 12.59 41.41
N GLU A 5 -49.68 11.82 40.60
CA GLU A 5 -49.05 10.72 39.82
C GLU A 5 -48.45 11.16 38.47
N LYS A 6 -48.77 12.38 37.99
CA LYS A 6 -48.22 12.91 36.74
C LYS A 6 -46.71 13.19 36.80
N PHE A 7 -46.12 13.26 37.99
CA PHE A 7 -44.68 13.52 38.15
C PHE A 7 -43.82 12.24 38.10
N ALA A 8 -44.38 11.07 38.35
CA ALA A 8 -43.65 9.80 38.24
C ALA A 8 -43.52 9.33 36.78
N LYS A 9 -44.53 9.57 35.93
CA LYS A 9 -44.44 9.28 34.48
C LYS A 9 -43.57 10.28 33.71
N ALA A 10 -43.46 11.52 34.16
CA ALA A 10 -42.59 12.52 33.53
C ALA A 10 -41.09 12.21 33.70
N GLY A 11 -40.69 11.64 34.86
CA GLY A 11 -39.29 11.26 35.12
C GLY A 11 -38.81 10.05 34.32
N LEU A 12 -39.69 9.08 34.04
CA LEU A 12 -39.33 7.86 33.30
C LEU A 12 -39.33 8.07 31.78
N SER A 13 -40.13 9.00 31.26
CA SER A 13 -40.14 9.39 29.84
C SER A 13 -38.89 10.20 29.46
N ALA A 14 -38.44 11.12 30.33
CA ALA A 14 -37.24 11.92 30.09
C ALA A 14 -35.94 11.08 30.09
N ALA A 15 -35.88 10.01 30.88
CA ALA A 15 -34.74 9.09 30.91
C ALA A 15 -34.68 8.17 29.68
N HIS A 16 -35.83 7.91 29.03
CA HIS A 16 -35.90 7.12 27.79
C HIS A 16 -35.57 7.98 26.56
N GLU A 17 -36.01 9.22 26.54
CA GLU A 17 -35.72 10.21 25.49
C GLU A 17 -34.23 10.59 25.45
N THR A 18 -33.58 10.74 26.61
CA THR A 18 -32.14 11.02 26.70
C THR A 18 -31.26 9.82 26.27
N ARG A 19 -31.73 8.59 26.43
CA ARG A 19 -31.04 7.39 25.89
C ARG A 19 -31.23 7.21 24.38
N GLU A 20 -32.39 7.57 23.84
CA GLU A 20 -32.65 7.62 22.39
C GLU A 20 -31.79 8.70 21.70
N LEU A 21 -31.69 9.89 22.28
CA LEU A 21 -30.86 10.98 21.75
C LEU A 21 -29.35 10.65 21.79
N LEU A 22 -28.91 9.86 22.77
CA LEU A 22 -27.52 9.37 22.82
C LEU A 22 -27.23 8.32 21.72
N ARG A 23 -28.22 7.47 21.37
CA ARG A 23 -28.08 6.48 20.28
C ARG A 23 -28.15 7.13 18.88
N ILE A 24 -28.97 8.14 18.69
CA ILE A 24 -29.07 8.88 17.40
C ILE A 24 -27.78 9.69 17.14
N THR A 25 -27.15 10.22 18.18
CA THR A 25 -25.88 10.97 18.05
C THR A 25 -24.68 10.06 17.75
N GLN A 26 -24.72 8.80 18.18
CA GLN A 26 -23.66 7.83 17.90
C GLN A 26 -23.77 7.25 16.47
N ASN A 27 -24.99 7.12 15.94
CA ASN A 27 -25.25 6.61 14.59
C ASN A 27 -25.01 7.65 13.48
N ALA A 28 -25.05 8.95 13.80
CA ALA A 28 -24.67 10.02 12.87
C ALA A 28 -23.17 10.08 12.57
N ARG A 29 -22.33 9.39 13.36
CA ARG A 29 -20.87 9.30 13.12
C ARG A 29 -20.48 8.23 12.10
N PHE A 30 -21.44 7.41 11.63
CA PHE A 30 -21.21 6.32 10.68
C PHE A 30 -21.80 6.57 9.28
N ALA A 31 -22.51 7.68 9.06
CA ALA A 31 -23.06 8.06 7.75
C ALA A 31 -22.13 9.05 7.00
N LEU A 32 -20.87 8.67 6.82
CA LEU A 32 -20.02 9.23 5.76
C LEU A 32 -19.21 8.10 5.12
N ILE A 33 -19.91 7.04 4.70
CA ILE A 33 -19.38 6.11 3.71
C ILE A 33 -20.53 5.86 2.73
N ILE A 34 -20.21 5.98 1.44
CA ILE A 34 -21.03 5.67 0.26
C ILE A 34 -21.98 6.81 -0.21
N GLY A 35 -21.44 7.62 -1.11
CA GLY A 35 -21.95 7.62 -2.48
C GLY A 35 -23.11 8.56 -2.82
N SER A 36 -22.78 9.47 -3.74
CA SER A 36 -23.63 9.86 -4.86
C SER A 36 -24.94 10.61 -4.53
N SER A 37 -24.93 11.92 -4.74
CA SER A 37 -25.72 12.49 -5.83
C SER A 37 -25.41 13.97 -6.00
N ARG A 38 -25.15 14.36 -7.25
CA ARG A 38 -24.91 15.73 -7.67
C ARG A 38 -26.26 16.45 -7.71
N ASN A 39 -26.63 17.21 -6.69
CA ASN A 39 -27.54 18.39 -6.78
C ASN A 39 -27.92 18.91 -5.40
N VAL A 40 -27.17 19.86 -4.83
CA VAL A 40 -27.73 20.86 -3.90
C VAL A 40 -26.93 22.17 -4.01
N THR A 41 -27.00 22.82 -5.17
CA THR A 41 -26.52 24.19 -5.39
C THR A 41 -27.64 25.17 -5.07
N ALA A 42 -28.15 25.20 -3.84
CA ALA A 42 -29.01 26.28 -3.34
C ALA A 42 -29.39 26.00 -1.89
N LEU A 43 -28.56 26.39 -0.92
CA LEU A 43 -28.96 26.81 0.44
C LEU A 43 -27.75 26.83 1.36
N SER A 44 -26.95 27.90 1.30
CA SER A 44 -26.13 28.34 2.45
C SER A 44 -25.34 29.62 2.14
N ARG A 45 -25.97 30.60 1.47
CA ARG A 45 -25.67 32.00 1.79
C ARG A 45 -26.23 32.23 3.19
N HIS A 46 -25.40 32.05 4.23
CA HIS A 46 -25.53 32.58 5.62
C HIS A 46 -24.83 31.72 6.69
N VAL A 47 -23.67 31.13 6.40
CA VAL A 47 -22.72 30.78 7.49
C VAL A 47 -21.33 31.24 7.07
N ARG A 48 -21.16 32.57 7.14
CA ARG A 48 -19.85 33.22 7.11
C ARG A 48 -19.44 33.43 8.58
N MET A 49 -18.17 33.13 8.87
CA MET A 49 -17.45 33.40 10.13
C MET A 49 -17.67 32.41 11.28
N ALA A 50 -16.73 31.47 11.44
CA ALA A 50 -16.10 31.10 12.71
C ALA A 50 -15.20 29.86 12.53
N ASN A 51 -14.08 29.97 11.80
CA ASN A 51 -12.90 29.15 12.10
C ASN A 51 -11.63 29.77 11.50
N SER A 52 -11.35 31.01 11.89
CA SER A 52 -10.07 31.68 11.70
C SER A 52 -9.13 31.23 12.82
N GLY A 53 -8.28 30.23 12.56
CA GLY A 53 -7.28 29.81 13.54
C GLY A 53 -6.31 28.72 13.09
N PHE A 54 -6.68 27.88 12.11
CA PHE A 54 -5.85 26.74 11.69
C PHE A 54 -5.23 26.90 10.29
N ARG A 55 -4.95 28.14 9.86
CA ARG A 55 -4.30 28.41 8.56
C ARG A 55 -2.88 28.95 8.68
N ILE A 56 -2.27 28.87 9.86
CA ILE A 56 -0.90 29.31 10.10
C ILE A 56 0.04 28.11 10.06
N TYR A 57 0.04 27.42 8.90
CA TYR A 57 1.10 26.50 8.41
C TYR A 57 0.90 26.20 6.92
N ALA A 58 -0.24 26.57 6.33
CA ALA A 58 -0.37 26.73 4.89
C ALA A 58 0.40 28.00 4.47
N MET A 59 1.72 27.98 4.65
CA MET A 59 2.67 28.89 4.04
C MET A 59 2.22 29.06 2.59
N ALA A 60 1.72 30.25 2.27
CA ALA A 60 1.13 30.58 0.99
C ALA A 60 2.23 30.63 -0.06
N TYR A 61 2.76 29.45 -0.41
CA TYR A 61 3.61 29.26 -1.57
C TYR A 61 2.80 29.77 -2.75
N SER A 62 3.25 30.88 -3.35
CA SER A 62 2.62 31.46 -4.52
C SER A 62 2.43 30.37 -5.58
N ALA A 63 1.38 30.45 -6.40
CA ALA A 63 1.12 29.45 -7.44
C ALA A 63 2.36 29.19 -8.31
N ARG A 64 3.20 30.21 -8.49
CA ARG A 64 4.51 30.15 -9.13
C ARG A 64 5.50 29.23 -8.40
N MET A 65 5.66 29.39 -7.09
CA MET A 65 6.56 28.52 -6.31
C MET A 65 6.07 27.06 -6.28
N ARG A 66 4.76 26.82 -6.23
CA ARG A 66 4.20 25.46 -6.34
C ARG A 66 4.49 24.82 -7.69
N PHE A 67 4.40 25.61 -8.75
CA PHE A 67 4.75 25.17 -10.09
C PHE A 67 6.23 24.78 -10.18
N PHE A 68 7.15 25.60 -9.65
CA PHE A 68 8.57 25.26 -9.62
C PHE A 68 8.88 24.01 -8.79
N VAL A 69 8.22 23.84 -7.64
CA VAL A 69 8.37 22.63 -6.82
C VAL A 69 7.85 21.39 -7.56
N LEU A 70 6.72 21.49 -8.27
CA LEU A 70 6.20 20.39 -9.09
C LEU A 70 7.13 20.06 -10.26
N VAL A 71 7.64 21.07 -10.98
CA VAL A 71 8.60 20.88 -12.07
C VAL A 71 9.88 20.23 -11.54
N TYR A 72 10.37 20.68 -10.39
CA TYR A 72 11.54 20.10 -9.72
C TYR A 72 11.30 18.64 -9.32
N LEU A 73 10.15 18.33 -8.72
CA LEU A 73 9.80 16.95 -8.36
C LEU A 73 9.67 16.05 -9.60
N VAL A 74 9.06 16.53 -10.69
CA VAL A 74 8.95 15.78 -11.94
C VAL A 74 10.34 15.52 -12.54
N ALA A 75 11.22 16.52 -12.57
CA ALA A 75 12.60 16.38 -13.05
C ALA A 75 13.45 15.45 -12.16
N ALA A 76 13.23 15.47 -10.85
CA ALA A 76 13.89 14.55 -9.92
C ALA A 76 13.43 13.10 -10.14
N VAL A 77 12.14 12.87 -10.42
CA VAL A 77 11.61 11.52 -10.71
C VAL A 77 12.19 10.96 -12.01
N THR A 78 12.43 11.78 -13.03
CA THR A 78 13.07 11.32 -14.28
C THR A 78 14.55 10.95 -14.12
N SER A 79 15.19 11.34 -13.02
CA SER A 79 16.59 11.03 -12.73
C SER A 79 16.78 9.67 -12.03
N LEU A 80 15.69 9.04 -11.59
CA LEU A 80 15.71 7.68 -11.03
C LEU A 80 15.93 6.66 -12.16
N HIS A 81 17.19 6.31 -12.39
CA HIS A 81 17.54 5.21 -13.28
C HIS A 81 17.48 3.90 -12.47
N ALA A 82 16.58 3.01 -12.85
CA ALA A 82 16.61 1.65 -12.34
C ALA A 82 17.87 0.95 -12.88
N GLU A 83 18.49 0.11 -12.06
CA GLU A 83 19.55 -0.77 -12.53
C GLU A 83 19.04 -1.64 -13.69
N THR A 84 19.88 -1.86 -14.69
CA THR A 84 19.52 -2.70 -15.84
C THR A 84 19.18 -4.11 -15.35
N PRO A 85 18.07 -4.71 -15.80
CA PRO A 85 17.75 -6.11 -15.48
C PRO A 85 18.91 -7.04 -15.86
N PHE A 86 19.01 -8.16 -15.16
CA PHE A 86 20.02 -9.18 -15.49
C PHE A 86 19.90 -9.61 -16.95
N ASP A 87 20.99 -9.45 -17.68
CA ASP A 87 21.14 -10.00 -19.02
C ASP A 87 22.34 -10.96 -19.03
N PHE A 88 22.07 -12.22 -19.35
CA PHE A 88 23.08 -13.26 -19.40
C PHE A 88 24.17 -12.94 -20.42
N ALA A 89 23.84 -12.30 -21.55
CA ALA A 89 24.81 -12.01 -22.61
C ALA A 89 25.82 -10.94 -22.19
N SER A 90 25.37 -9.89 -21.51
CA SER A 90 26.23 -8.79 -21.04
C SER A 90 26.86 -9.01 -19.66
N THR A 91 26.25 -9.81 -18.77
CA THR A 91 26.74 -9.96 -17.39
C THR A 91 28.12 -10.64 -17.36
N PRO A 92 29.19 -9.99 -16.87
CA PRO A 92 30.53 -10.58 -16.87
C PRO A 92 30.58 -11.89 -16.10
N GLY A 93 31.25 -12.91 -16.65
CA GLY A 93 31.34 -14.23 -16.03
C GLY A 93 32.55 -15.03 -16.53
N LYS A 94 33.01 -15.99 -15.72
CA LYS A 94 34.17 -16.84 -16.06
C LYS A 94 33.80 -18.07 -16.89
N LEU A 95 32.57 -18.57 -16.76
CA LEU A 95 32.11 -19.72 -17.55
C LEU A 95 31.72 -19.28 -18.96
N PRO A 96 31.95 -20.13 -19.98
CA PRO A 96 31.46 -19.88 -21.33
C PRO A 96 29.94 -19.72 -21.36
N LYS A 97 29.46 -18.75 -22.13
CA LYS A 97 28.03 -18.41 -22.23
C LYS A 97 27.27 -19.19 -23.32
N GLN A 98 27.88 -20.24 -23.86
CA GLN A 98 27.32 -21.05 -24.96
C GLN A 98 26.19 -21.97 -24.48
N LEU A 99 26.18 -22.28 -23.18
CA LEU A 99 25.25 -23.19 -22.54
C LEU A 99 24.55 -22.47 -21.39
N ARG A 100 23.24 -22.63 -21.31
CA ARG A 100 22.43 -22.08 -20.23
C ARG A 100 21.71 -23.20 -19.47
N PRO A 101 21.94 -23.34 -18.15
CA PRO A 101 21.12 -24.20 -17.32
C PRO A 101 19.68 -23.69 -17.22
N THR A 102 18.73 -24.59 -17.33
CA THR A 102 17.29 -24.30 -17.21
C THR A 102 16.68 -24.94 -15.98
N GLU A 103 17.16 -26.12 -15.60
CA GLU A 103 16.62 -26.87 -14.48
C GLU A 103 17.71 -27.72 -13.83
N TYR A 104 17.62 -27.84 -12.51
CA TYR A 104 18.48 -28.66 -11.68
C TYR A 104 17.62 -29.63 -10.86
N ALA A 105 17.88 -30.91 -11.00
CA ALA A 105 17.36 -31.93 -10.09
C ALA A 105 18.52 -32.49 -9.27
N ILE A 106 18.56 -32.13 -7.99
CA ILE A 106 19.65 -32.49 -7.08
C ILE A 106 19.09 -33.43 -6.01
N TRP A 107 19.73 -34.58 -5.85
CA TRP A 107 19.44 -35.53 -4.78
C TRP A 107 20.72 -35.79 -3.98
N PHE A 108 20.64 -35.73 -2.66
CA PHE A 108 21.76 -36.11 -1.80
C PHE A 108 21.27 -36.76 -0.51
N LYS A 109 22.13 -37.61 0.05
CA LYS A 109 21.95 -38.32 1.31
C LYS A 109 23.09 -37.97 2.26
N PRO A 110 22.82 -37.19 3.32
CA PRO A 110 23.80 -36.91 4.37
C PRO A 110 24.03 -38.13 5.28
N ASP A 111 25.27 -38.34 5.71
CA ASP A 111 25.66 -39.17 6.84
C ASP A 111 26.19 -38.27 7.97
N LEU A 112 25.32 -37.98 8.93
CA LEU A 112 25.64 -37.08 10.04
C LEU A 112 26.65 -37.66 11.03
N LYS A 113 26.86 -38.98 11.05
CA LYS A 113 27.85 -39.61 11.93
C LYS A 113 29.26 -39.46 11.37
N LYS A 114 29.39 -39.50 10.05
CA LYS A 114 30.66 -39.38 9.32
C LYS A 114 30.95 -37.97 8.82
N LEU A 115 29.98 -37.06 8.93
CA LEU A 115 30.03 -35.71 8.37
C LEU A 115 30.32 -35.71 6.87
N THR A 116 29.78 -36.71 6.16
CA THR A 116 29.90 -36.82 4.70
C THR A 116 28.51 -36.82 4.07
N PHE A 117 28.46 -36.65 2.75
CA PHE A 117 27.24 -36.88 1.99
C PHE A 117 27.58 -37.54 0.66
N SER A 118 26.58 -38.15 0.03
CA SER A 118 26.67 -38.64 -1.34
C SER A 118 25.44 -38.19 -2.09
N GLY A 119 25.56 -37.96 -3.39
CA GLY A 119 24.44 -37.43 -4.17
C GLY A 119 24.61 -37.60 -5.66
N ARG A 120 23.60 -37.11 -6.38
CA ARG A 120 23.55 -37.01 -7.83
C ARG A 120 22.89 -35.69 -8.20
N GLU A 121 23.37 -35.11 -9.28
CA GLU A 121 22.79 -33.93 -9.91
C GLU A 121 22.44 -34.28 -11.37
N ILE A 122 21.27 -33.80 -11.81
CA ILE A 122 20.87 -33.81 -13.22
C ILE A 122 20.67 -32.35 -13.62
N VAL A 123 21.43 -31.91 -14.62
CA VAL A 123 21.38 -30.53 -15.14
C VAL A 123 20.74 -30.53 -16.52
N LYS A 124 19.64 -29.81 -16.67
CA LYS A 124 19.00 -29.59 -17.97
C LYS A 124 19.58 -28.33 -18.60
N LEU A 125 20.21 -28.48 -19.76
CA LEU A 125 20.94 -27.42 -20.45
C LEU A 125 20.25 -27.07 -21.78
N THR A 126 20.20 -25.77 -22.09
CA THR A 126 19.90 -25.24 -23.41
C THR A 126 21.21 -24.84 -24.08
N VAL A 127 21.40 -25.25 -25.34
CA VAL A 127 22.56 -24.91 -26.15
C VAL A 127 22.22 -23.67 -26.99
N GLU A 128 22.75 -22.51 -26.59
CA GLU A 128 22.53 -21.23 -27.28
C GLU A 128 23.45 -21.09 -28.50
N GLN A 129 24.64 -21.72 -28.44
CA GLN A 129 25.64 -21.72 -29.51
C GLN A 129 26.27 -23.11 -29.64
N SER A 130 26.54 -23.53 -30.89
CA SER A 130 27.19 -24.82 -31.15
C SER A 130 28.53 -24.89 -30.42
N THR A 131 28.70 -25.93 -29.60
CA THR A 131 29.93 -26.16 -28.83
C THR A 131 30.23 -27.65 -28.74
N ARG A 132 31.51 -27.99 -28.59
CA ARG A 132 31.99 -29.37 -28.44
C ARG A 132 32.28 -29.73 -26.98
N GLN A 133 32.18 -28.78 -26.07
CA GLN A 133 32.57 -28.94 -24.68
C GLN A 133 31.51 -28.35 -23.76
N ILE A 134 31.25 -29.08 -22.67
CA ILE A 134 30.40 -28.63 -21.57
C ILE A 134 31.32 -28.39 -20.38
N ILE A 135 31.47 -27.13 -19.97
CA ILE A 135 32.32 -26.73 -18.85
C ILE A 135 31.42 -26.41 -17.66
N LEU A 136 31.68 -27.06 -16.52
CA LEU A 136 30.92 -26.95 -15.27
C LEU A 136 31.89 -26.73 -14.09
N ASN A 137 31.37 -26.21 -12.98
CA ASN A 137 32.10 -26.19 -11.71
C ASN A 137 31.85 -27.52 -10.97
N ALA A 138 32.86 -28.01 -10.25
CA ALA A 138 32.80 -29.20 -9.41
C ALA A 138 33.56 -28.96 -8.11
#